data_AF-A0A9P0ZNM4-F1
#
_entry.id   AF-A0A9P0ZNM4-F1
#
_cell.length_a   1.000
_cell.length_b   1.000
_cell.length_c   1.000
_cell.angle_alpha   90.00
_cell.angle_beta   90.00
_cell.angle_gamma   90.00
#
_symmetry.space_group_name_H-M   'P 1'
#
loop_
_entity.id
_entity.type
_entity.pdbx_description
1 polymer ?
#
loop_
_entity_poly.entity_id
_entity_poly.type
_entity_poly.pdbx_seq_one_letter_code
_entity_poly.pdbx_strand_id
1 'polypeptide(L)'
;MACFPVALLNSFSWTARLYYPHRLYPNQPNHTRAICTNRMVQSTCQPTLLRASLSSSNIEIETAKRKTVSTLQELCQGHVPEHIIHRMEEVGYVEPTEVQKEALPILFAGCDCVLQAQTGSGKTLAYLLRIFSAINTQRSAIQALIVVPTRELGIQVTKVARLLATKPEELNCDQKWFTIMALLDGGSLRRHESWLKAEPPTIVIATLGSLTQMLERHVLTLNAMHVLVVDEVDFMFNSSKHVTALRKLLTSYSSSTYRQTIFASATIPQHRRFLYDAVQQKWTKAGVVHIYLNPVMPMSSCLHHRFLVCSKGERYEALLSLLKSDEPHSAIVFVGVQSEKSKKAGNASPTHLVSFLESSLTGFSKISLLEEDMNFNQRAASLIELRQGGGYLLVATDIAARGVDLPETTHIYNFDLPKDAASYLHRAGRTCRKPFSDNKCYATSIITPGEQFVLRRFENELMFTCEQLLLHS
;
A
#
# COMPACT_ATOMS: atom_id res chain seq x y z
N MET A 1 7.80 0.94 -6.74
CA MET A 1 6.67 0.11 -7.20
C MET A 1 7.25 -1.19 -7.74
N ALA A 2 6.66 -2.35 -7.47
CA ALA A 2 7.19 -3.63 -7.95
C ALA A 2 6.38 -4.14 -9.15
N CYS A 3 7.05 -4.23 -10.30
CA CYS A 3 6.78 -5.04 -11.50
C CYS A 3 8.13 -5.14 -12.24
N PHE A 4 8.31 -6.17 -13.08
CA PHE A 4 9.63 -6.73 -13.40
C PHE A 4 9.97 -6.74 -14.91
N PRO A 5 11.19 -6.37 -15.36
CA PRO A 5 11.70 -6.62 -16.71
C PRO A 5 12.30 -8.03 -16.87
N VAL A 6 12.26 -8.56 -18.10
CA VAL A 6 12.58 -9.98 -18.43
C VAL A 6 14.06 -10.24 -18.79
N ALA A 7 14.88 -9.20 -18.94
CA ALA A 7 16.27 -9.34 -19.39
C ALA A 7 17.20 -9.88 -18.29
N LEU A 8 17.25 -11.23 -18.10
CA LEU A 8 18.42 -12.02 -17.65
C LEU A 8 18.19 -13.55 -17.52
N LEU A 9 17.00 -14.09 -17.77
CA LEU A 9 16.62 -15.50 -17.49
C LEU A 9 17.25 -16.62 -18.38
N ASN A 10 18.45 -16.41 -18.93
CA ASN A 10 19.17 -17.43 -19.72
C ASN A 10 20.46 -17.93 -19.04
N SER A 11 20.35 -18.40 -17.79
CA SER A 11 21.29 -19.36 -17.20
C SER A 11 20.67 -20.10 -16.00
N PHE A 12 21.23 -21.28 -15.68
CA PHE A 12 20.89 -22.14 -14.54
C PHE A 12 19.62 -23.01 -14.62
N SER A 13 19.80 -24.21 -15.19
CA SER A 13 18.95 -25.37 -14.94
C SER A 13 19.11 -25.90 -13.50
N TRP A 14 18.01 -26.13 -12.79
CA TRP A 14 18.02 -26.80 -11.48
C TRP A 14 17.14 -28.06 -11.46
N THR A 15 17.72 -29.16 -10.99
CA THR A 15 17.05 -30.44 -10.79
C THR A 15 16.47 -30.52 -9.37
N ALA A 16 15.18 -30.82 -9.24
CA ALA A 16 14.52 -30.95 -7.94
C ALA A 16 14.54 -32.41 -7.43
N ARG A 17 14.96 -32.61 -6.18
CA ARG A 17 14.67 -33.83 -5.41
C ARG A 17 13.65 -33.50 -4.32
N LEU A 18 12.59 -34.30 -4.20
CA LEU A 18 11.55 -34.16 -3.18
C LEU A 18 11.85 -35.07 -1.98
N TYR A 19 11.56 -34.58 -0.77
CA TYR A 19 11.50 -35.36 0.47
C TYR A 19 10.21 -34.98 1.22
N TYR A 20 9.47 -35.98 1.69
CA TYR A 20 8.25 -35.83 2.51
C TYR A 20 8.47 -36.40 3.92
N PRO A 21 8.03 -35.73 4.99
CA PRO A 21 7.88 -36.32 6.32
C PRO A 21 6.43 -36.73 6.63
N HIS A 22 6.26 -37.84 7.35
CA HIS A 22 4.97 -38.43 7.72
C HIS A 22 4.26 -37.72 8.89
N ARG A 23 2.93 -37.86 8.95
CA ARG A 23 2.11 -37.52 10.13
C ARG A 23 1.99 -38.71 11.09
N LEU A 24 1.90 -38.42 12.40
CA LEU A 24 1.36 -39.32 13.41
C LEU A 24 0.38 -38.54 14.32
N TYR A 25 -0.76 -39.17 14.65
CA TYR A 25 -1.76 -38.72 15.63
C TYR A 25 -1.84 -39.77 16.76
N PRO A 26 -2.07 -39.37 18.02
CA PRO A 26 -2.59 -40.26 19.05
C PRO A 26 -4.06 -39.97 19.40
N ASN A 27 -4.78 -41.03 19.82
CA ASN A 27 -6.21 -41.04 20.14
C ASN A 27 -6.54 -40.49 21.54
N GLN A 28 -7.79 -40.04 21.73
CA GLN A 28 -8.45 -39.90 23.04
C GLN A 28 -9.46 -41.06 23.27
N PRO A 29 -9.76 -41.42 24.54
CA PRO A 29 -10.96 -42.19 24.91
C PRO A 29 -12.07 -41.31 25.52
N ASN A 30 -13.30 -41.83 25.46
CA ASN A 30 -14.58 -41.20 25.82
C ASN A 30 -14.76 -40.86 27.32
N HIS A 31 -15.72 -39.97 27.65
CA HIS A 31 -16.75 -40.28 28.68
C HIS A 31 -18.02 -39.38 28.66
N THR A 32 -19.19 -40.05 28.67
CA THR A 32 -20.51 -39.67 29.25
C THR A 32 -21.30 -38.39 28.87
N ARG A 33 -22.36 -38.63 28.07
CA ARG A 33 -23.77 -38.15 28.15
C ARG A 33 -24.14 -36.99 29.10
N ALA A 34 -24.85 -36.01 28.54
CA ALA A 34 -26.03 -35.37 29.17
C ALA A 34 -27.10 -35.08 28.10
N ILE A 35 -28.39 -35.23 28.44
CA ILE A 35 -29.55 -35.04 27.54
C ILE A 35 -30.38 -33.87 28.06
N CYS A 36 -30.84 -32.97 27.17
CA CYS A 36 -32.04 -32.18 27.41
C CYS A 36 -32.71 -31.78 26.09
N THR A 37 -34.03 -31.59 26.10
CA THR A 37 -34.91 -31.73 24.91
C THR A 37 -35.75 -30.49 24.57
N ASN A 38 -36.27 -30.47 23.33
CA ASN A 38 -37.34 -29.61 22.76
C ASN A 38 -36.89 -28.22 22.22
N ARG A 39 -37.46 -27.68 21.12
CA ARG A 39 -38.64 -28.10 20.31
C ARG A 39 -38.49 -27.67 18.84
N MET A 40 -39.08 -28.39 17.89
CA MET A 40 -39.12 -28.05 16.45
C MET A 40 -40.29 -27.13 16.07
N VAL A 41 -40.13 -26.37 14.97
CA VAL A 41 -41.18 -26.16 13.93
C VAL A 41 -40.54 -26.23 12.53
N GLN A 42 -41.33 -26.73 11.57
CA GLN A 42 -41.08 -27.13 10.17
C GLN A 42 -41.20 -25.95 9.15
N SER A 43 -40.95 -26.03 7.82
CA SER A 43 -40.45 -27.07 6.88
C SER A 43 -40.18 -26.49 5.47
N THR A 44 -39.60 -27.35 4.59
CA THR A 44 -39.43 -27.27 3.12
C THR A 44 -38.12 -26.59 2.64
N CYS A 45 -37.45 -27.02 1.57
CA CYS A 45 -37.62 -28.24 0.75
C CYS A 45 -36.28 -28.77 0.19
N GLN A 46 -36.31 -29.83 -0.64
CA GLN A 46 -35.14 -30.43 -1.33
C GLN A 46 -35.14 -30.14 -2.84
N PRO A 47 -34.04 -30.48 -3.55
CA PRO A 47 -34.11 -31.72 -4.35
C PRO A 47 -32.85 -32.63 -4.35
N THR A 48 -33.14 -33.93 -4.25
CA THR A 48 -32.55 -35.07 -5.01
C THR A 48 -31.03 -35.29 -5.08
N LEU A 49 -30.57 -36.39 -4.45
CA LEU A 49 -29.30 -37.07 -4.74
C LEU A 49 -29.52 -38.26 -5.67
N LEU A 50 -28.76 -38.34 -6.77
CA LEU A 50 -28.67 -39.54 -7.62
C LEU A 50 -27.29 -40.18 -7.46
N ARG A 51 -27.29 -41.49 -7.19
CA ARG A 51 -26.10 -42.35 -7.05
C ARG A 51 -25.80 -42.98 -8.41
N ALA A 52 -24.58 -42.83 -8.91
CA ALA A 52 -24.08 -43.60 -10.06
C ALA A 52 -22.94 -44.52 -9.62
N SER A 53 -23.04 -45.80 -9.99
CA SER A 53 -22.07 -46.86 -9.66
C SER A 53 -20.93 -46.94 -10.68
N LEU A 54 -19.75 -47.32 -10.21
CA LEU A 54 -18.57 -47.56 -11.03
C LEU A 54 -18.77 -48.68 -12.05
N SER A 55 -18.28 -48.47 -13.27
CA SER A 55 -17.71 -49.54 -14.10
C SER A 55 -16.48 -48.99 -14.84
N SER A 56 -15.48 -49.84 -15.03
CA SER A 56 -14.11 -49.44 -15.37
C SER A 56 -13.74 -49.78 -16.80
N SER A 57 -13.33 -48.78 -17.59
CA SER A 57 -12.39 -48.98 -18.72
C SER A 57 -11.88 -47.64 -19.26
N ASN A 58 -10.55 -47.52 -19.33
CA ASN A 58 -9.74 -46.67 -20.21
C ASN A 58 -10.30 -45.28 -20.61
N ILE A 59 -9.92 -44.26 -19.83
CA ILE A 59 -9.74 -42.90 -20.35
C ILE A 59 -8.32 -42.47 -19.98
N GLU A 60 -7.58 -42.00 -20.98
CA GLU A 60 -6.20 -41.57 -20.83
C GLU A 60 -6.11 -40.39 -19.85
N ILE A 61 -5.10 -40.43 -18.97
CA ILE A 61 -4.85 -39.34 -18.04
C ILE A 61 -4.22 -38.19 -18.83
N GLU A 62 -5.04 -37.34 -19.43
CA GLU A 62 -4.60 -36.03 -19.89
C GLU A 62 -3.98 -35.29 -18.70
N THR A 63 -2.67 -35.13 -18.75
CA THR A 63 -1.88 -34.37 -17.79
C THR A 63 -2.49 -32.99 -17.58
N ALA A 64 -2.91 -32.70 -16.34
CA ALA A 64 -3.55 -31.45 -15.99
C ALA A 64 -2.77 -30.24 -16.54
N LYS A 65 -3.45 -29.39 -17.32
CA LYS A 65 -2.88 -28.22 -17.98
C LYS A 65 -2.04 -27.40 -17.00
N ARG A 66 -0.77 -27.14 -17.35
CA ARG A 66 0.01 -26.04 -16.78
C ARG A 66 -0.86 -24.79 -16.84
N LYS A 67 -1.13 -24.15 -15.70
CA LYS A 67 -1.62 -22.76 -15.70
C LYS A 67 -0.52 -21.91 -16.34
N THR A 68 -0.71 -21.50 -17.58
CA THR A 68 0.11 -20.47 -18.21
C THR A 68 -0.02 -19.20 -17.37
N VAL A 69 1.10 -18.72 -16.84
CA VAL A 69 1.15 -17.45 -16.11
C VAL A 69 0.99 -16.36 -17.14
N SER A 70 -0.18 -15.73 -17.19
CA SER A 70 -0.44 -14.66 -18.15
C SER A 70 0.40 -13.43 -17.84
N THR A 71 0.98 -12.82 -18.86
CA THR A 71 1.72 -11.56 -18.72
C THR A 71 0.79 -10.40 -18.35
N LEU A 72 1.35 -9.27 -17.91
CA LEU A 72 0.54 -8.07 -17.63
C LEU A 72 -0.05 -7.49 -18.92
N GLN A 73 0.65 -7.64 -20.05
CA GLN A 73 0.15 -7.36 -21.40
C GLN A 73 -1.11 -8.18 -21.71
N GLU A 74 -1.05 -9.52 -21.57
CA GLU A 74 -2.19 -10.42 -21.82
C GLU A 74 -3.40 -10.09 -20.93
N LEU A 75 -3.18 -9.73 -19.65
CA LEU A 75 -4.26 -9.32 -18.74
C LEU A 75 -4.90 -7.97 -19.14
N CYS A 76 -4.18 -7.10 -19.83
CA CYS A 76 -4.64 -5.78 -20.24
C CYS A 76 -5.18 -5.71 -21.67
N GLN A 77 -4.87 -6.71 -22.51
CA GLN A 77 -5.23 -6.73 -23.92
C GLN A 77 -6.75 -6.67 -24.11
N GLY A 78 -7.21 -5.84 -25.04
CA GLY A 78 -8.64 -5.58 -25.29
C GLY A 78 -9.35 -4.74 -24.22
N HIS A 79 -8.71 -4.42 -23.09
CA HIS A 79 -9.24 -3.53 -22.05
C HIS A 79 -8.53 -2.17 -22.02
N VAL A 80 -7.20 -2.17 -22.07
CA VAL A 80 -6.37 -0.97 -21.96
C VAL A 80 -5.91 -0.52 -23.35
N PRO A 81 -5.82 0.79 -23.66
CA PRO A 81 -5.31 1.24 -24.96
C PRO A 81 -3.88 0.77 -25.23
N GLU A 82 -3.60 0.28 -26.44
CA GLU A 82 -2.32 -0.34 -26.82
C GLU A 82 -1.08 0.51 -26.50
N HIS A 83 -1.15 1.85 -26.67
CA HIS A 83 -0.02 2.73 -26.35
C HIS A 83 0.30 2.79 -24.85
N ILE A 84 -0.69 2.56 -23.96
CA ILE A 84 -0.46 2.43 -22.52
C ILE A 84 0.17 1.07 -22.21
N ILE A 85 -0.23 0.01 -22.92
CA ILE A 85 0.35 -1.34 -22.79
C ILE A 85 1.82 -1.34 -23.23
N HIS A 86 2.12 -0.78 -24.42
CA HIS A 86 3.49 -0.62 -24.91
C HIS A 86 4.35 0.18 -23.92
N ARG A 87 3.83 1.33 -23.45
CA ARG A 87 4.54 2.18 -22.47
C ARG A 87 4.75 1.50 -21.12
N MET A 88 3.82 0.63 -20.71
CA MET A 88 3.93 -0.19 -19.51
C MET A 88 5.09 -1.20 -19.64
N GLU A 89 5.21 -1.86 -20.80
CA GLU A 89 6.31 -2.80 -21.08
C GLU A 89 7.67 -2.09 -21.20
N GLU A 90 7.76 -0.96 -21.91
CA GLU A 90 8.97 -0.12 -21.99
C GLU A 90 9.51 0.30 -20.61
N VAL A 91 8.59 0.60 -19.68
CA VAL A 91 8.92 0.99 -18.30
C VAL A 91 9.34 -0.22 -17.44
N GLY A 92 9.21 -1.44 -17.97
CA GLY A 92 9.61 -2.67 -17.31
C GLY A 92 8.51 -3.31 -16.48
N TYR A 93 7.24 -3.02 -16.77
CA TYR A 93 6.09 -3.65 -16.10
C TYR A 93 5.57 -4.85 -16.91
N VAL A 94 6.32 -5.96 -16.93
CA VAL A 94 5.99 -7.14 -17.76
C VAL A 94 5.23 -8.21 -16.97
N GLU A 95 5.76 -8.63 -15.81
CA GLU A 95 5.10 -9.64 -14.96
C GLU A 95 4.09 -9.00 -14.00
N PRO A 96 2.84 -9.51 -13.93
CA PRO A 96 1.84 -9.00 -13.02
C PRO A 96 2.10 -9.52 -11.60
N THR A 97 1.99 -8.64 -10.61
CA THR A 97 2.01 -9.06 -9.20
C THR A 97 0.71 -9.80 -8.82
N GLU A 98 0.72 -10.56 -7.73
CA GLU A 98 -0.48 -11.28 -7.28
C GLU A 98 -1.71 -10.37 -7.10
N VAL A 99 -1.52 -9.12 -6.62
CA VAL A 99 -2.65 -8.17 -6.50
C VAL A 99 -3.15 -7.68 -7.86
N GLN A 100 -2.32 -7.69 -8.90
CA GLN A 100 -2.75 -7.34 -10.25
C GLN A 100 -3.47 -8.51 -10.92
N LYS A 101 -2.95 -9.75 -10.76
CA LYS A 101 -3.59 -10.98 -11.26
C LYS A 101 -5.03 -11.13 -10.74
N GLU A 102 -5.22 -10.96 -9.44
CA GLU A 102 -6.56 -11.05 -8.82
C GLU A 102 -7.42 -9.81 -9.11
N ALA A 103 -6.84 -8.59 -9.08
CA ALA A 103 -7.65 -7.38 -9.20
C ALA A 103 -8.06 -7.02 -10.63
N LEU A 104 -7.19 -7.15 -11.62
CA LEU A 104 -7.46 -6.62 -12.96
C LEU A 104 -8.77 -7.16 -13.58
N PRO A 105 -9.09 -8.48 -13.52
CA PRO A 105 -10.35 -9.00 -14.05
C PRO A 105 -11.59 -8.37 -13.38
N ILE A 106 -11.57 -8.26 -12.05
CA ILE A 106 -12.66 -7.67 -11.25
C ILE A 106 -12.79 -6.16 -11.51
N LEU A 107 -11.65 -5.48 -11.63
CA LEU A 107 -11.60 -4.05 -11.91
C LEU A 107 -12.16 -3.77 -13.31
N PHE A 108 -11.71 -4.46 -14.36
CA PHE A 108 -12.17 -4.27 -15.73
C PHE A 108 -13.64 -4.63 -15.93
N ALA A 109 -14.18 -5.58 -15.16
CA ALA A 109 -15.62 -5.87 -15.11
C ALA A 109 -16.47 -4.71 -14.51
N GLY A 110 -15.86 -3.63 -14.02
CA GLY A 110 -16.56 -2.47 -13.47
C GLY A 110 -17.09 -2.66 -12.04
N CYS A 111 -16.71 -3.76 -11.38
CA CYS A 111 -17.13 -4.07 -10.01
C CYS A 111 -16.48 -3.12 -9.00
N ASP A 112 -17.27 -2.65 -8.03
CA ASP A 112 -16.72 -1.92 -6.89
C ASP A 112 -15.80 -2.87 -6.11
N CYS A 113 -14.66 -2.36 -5.62
CA CYS A 113 -13.61 -3.21 -5.08
C CYS A 113 -12.92 -2.59 -3.86
N VAL A 114 -12.51 -3.46 -2.92
CA VAL A 114 -11.56 -3.11 -1.86
C VAL A 114 -10.30 -3.95 -2.05
N LEU A 115 -9.20 -3.27 -2.36
CA LEU A 115 -7.87 -3.82 -2.59
C LEU A 115 -7.04 -3.71 -1.30
N GLN A 116 -6.93 -4.82 -0.56
CA GLN A 116 -6.12 -4.93 0.65
C GLN A 116 -4.88 -5.80 0.36
N ALA A 117 -3.73 -5.15 0.27
CA ALA A 117 -2.44 -5.79 0.08
C ALA A 117 -1.32 -4.88 0.59
N GLN A 118 -0.18 -5.43 1.02
CA GLN A 118 0.97 -4.68 1.56
C GLN A 118 1.40 -3.47 0.71
N THR A 119 2.08 -2.49 1.31
CA THR A 119 2.69 -1.39 0.54
C THR A 119 3.72 -1.96 -0.45
N GLY A 120 3.85 -1.37 -1.64
CA GLY A 120 4.76 -1.87 -2.69
C GLY A 120 4.17 -2.96 -3.61
N SER A 121 3.11 -3.67 -3.19
CA SER A 121 2.46 -4.79 -3.92
C SER A 121 1.96 -4.52 -5.34
N GLY A 122 1.91 -3.27 -5.82
CA GLY A 122 1.48 -2.95 -7.18
C GLY A 122 0.02 -2.46 -7.32
N LYS A 123 -0.71 -2.24 -6.22
CA LYS A 123 -2.10 -1.69 -6.21
C LYS A 123 -2.27 -0.45 -7.09
N THR A 124 -1.31 0.48 -7.06
CA THR A 124 -1.33 1.72 -7.85
C THR A 124 -1.39 1.47 -9.35
N LEU A 125 -0.62 0.50 -9.85
CA LEU A 125 -0.65 0.14 -11.27
C LEU A 125 -2.00 -0.50 -11.63
N ALA A 126 -2.53 -1.38 -10.78
CA ALA A 126 -3.84 -2.03 -11.01
C ALA A 126 -4.99 -1.03 -11.19
N TYR A 127 -5.13 -0.04 -10.28
CA TYR A 127 -6.19 0.97 -10.42
C TYR A 127 -5.91 2.00 -11.53
N LEU A 128 -4.64 2.28 -11.87
CA LEU A 128 -4.31 3.16 -12.98
C LEU A 128 -4.64 2.53 -14.34
N LEU A 129 -4.28 1.26 -14.56
CA LEU A 129 -4.67 0.49 -15.73
C LEU A 129 -6.20 0.46 -15.89
N ARG A 130 -6.92 0.26 -14.78
CA ARG A 130 -8.38 0.37 -14.79
C ARG A 130 -8.89 1.75 -15.16
N ILE A 131 -8.25 2.83 -14.72
CA ILE A 131 -8.65 4.18 -15.13
C ILE A 131 -8.43 4.35 -16.65
N PHE A 132 -7.25 3.99 -17.16
CA PHE A 132 -6.95 4.09 -18.59
C PHE A 132 -7.91 3.27 -19.47
N SER A 133 -8.48 2.18 -18.96
CA SER A 133 -9.44 1.33 -19.68
C SER A 133 -10.85 1.93 -19.88
N ALA A 134 -11.20 3.09 -19.28
CA ALA A 134 -12.53 3.69 -19.46
C ALA A 134 -12.56 5.21 -19.69
N ILE A 135 -11.43 5.90 -19.61
CA ILE A 135 -11.36 7.31 -19.99
C ILE A 135 -11.58 7.45 -21.51
N ASN A 136 -12.57 8.24 -21.90
CA ASN A 136 -12.68 8.74 -23.26
C ASN A 136 -11.92 10.08 -23.38
N THR A 137 -10.79 10.09 -24.09
CA THR A 137 -9.94 11.29 -24.23
C THR A 137 -10.57 12.41 -25.06
N GLN A 138 -11.59 12.12 -25.87
CA GLN A 138 -12.30 13.13 -26.66
C GLN A 138 -13.23 14.01 -25.81
N ARG A 139 -13.56 13.57 -24.58
CA ARG A 139 -14.44 14.31 -23.67
C ARG A 139 -13.62 15.05 -22.59
N SER A 140 -13.50 16.36 -22.74
CA SER A 140 -12.91 17.26 -21.73
C SER A 140 -13.82 17.42 -20.50
N ALA A 141 -13.86 16.39 -19.66
CA ALA A 141 -14.58 16.34 -18.39
C ALA A 141 -13.88 15.37 -17.43
N ILE A 142 -13.99 15.63 -16.11
CA ILE A 142 -13.44 14.75 -15.08
C ILE A 142 -14.20 13.43 -15.09
N GLN A 143 -13.52 12.37 -15.50
CA GLN A 143 -14.05 11.03 -15.69
C GLN A 143 -13.50 10.06 -14.63
N ALA A 144 -12.26 10.26 -14.17
CA ALA A 144 -11.69 9.56 -13.04
C ALA A 144 -11.11 10.51 -11.98
N LEU A 145 -11.30 10.14 -10.71
CA LEU A 145 -10.74 10.82 -9.54
C LEU A 145 -9.98 9.83 -8.67
N ILE A 146 -8.73 10.15 -8.33
CA ILE A 146 -7.93 9.43 -7.33
C ILE A 146 -7.75 10.34 -6.12
N VAL A 147 -8.28 9.93 -4.97
CA VAL A 147 -8.13 10.62 -3.70
C VAL A 147 -6.96 10.01 -2.92
N VAL A 148 -6.02 10.85 -2.51
CA VAL A 148 -4.85 10.46 -1.70
C VAL A 148 -4.83 11.21 -0.37
N PRO A 149 -4.26 10.61 0.70
CA PRO A 149 -4.17 11.25 2.00
C PRO A 149 -3.09 12.33 2.11
N THR A 150 -1.98 12.19 1.38
CA THR A 150 -0.82 13.08 1.47
C THR A 150 -0.39 13.57 0.10
N ARG A 151 0.24 14.76 0.10
CA ARG A 151 0.79 15.39 -1.11
C ARG A 151 1.88 14.53 -1.73
N GLU A 152 2.73 13.89 -0.93
CA GLU A 152 3.85 13.09 -1.42
C GLU A 152 3.37 11.83 -2.15
N LEU A 153 2.34 11.15 -1.64
CA LEU A 153 1.69 10.05 -2.35
C LEU A 153 0.99 10.54 -3.63
N GLY A 154 0.32 11.70 -3.58
CA GLY A 154 -0.28 12.33 -4.76
C GLY A 154 0.73 12.62 -5.88
N ILE A 155 1.93 13.09 -5.53
CA ILE A 155 3.04 13.31 -6.48
C ILE A 155 3.48 11.97 -7.10
N GLN A 156 3.57 10.88 -6.33
CA GLN A 156 3.97 9.56 -6.83
C GLN A 156 2.94 8.95 -7.78
N VAL A 157 1.66 8.96 -7.39
CA VAL A 157 0.57 8.47 -8.25
C VAL A 157 0.49 9.31 -9.52
N THR A 158 0.62 10.64 -9.42
CA THR A 158 0.69 11.55 -10.58
C THR A 158 1.87 11.22 -11.49
N LYS A 159 3.07 10.98 -10.94
CA LYS A 159 4.28 10.65 -11.71
C LYS A 159 4.04 9.40 -12.56
N VAL A 160 3.45 8.35 -11.98
CA VAL A 160 3.24 7.09 -12.69
C VAL A 160 2.05 7.15 -13.65
N ALA A 161 0.98 7.85 -13.31
CA ALA A 161 -0.10 8.14 -14.25
C ALA A 161 0.42 8.87 -15.50
N ARG A 162 1.27 9.89 -15.33
CA ARG A 162 1.87 10.63 -16.46
C ARG A 162 2.93 9.84 -17.22
N LEU A 163 3.69 8.98 -16.53
CA LEU A 163 4.69 8.10 -17.16
C LEU A 163 4.04 7.10 -18.13
N LEU A 164 2.92 6.49 -17.71
CA LEU A 164 2.12 5.59 -18.53
C LEU A 164 1.41 6.34 -19.66
N ALA A 165 0.82 7.50 -19.35
CA ALA A 165 0.15 8.36 -20.32
C ALA A 165 1.09 9.33 -21.07
N THR A 166 2.37 8.98 -21.25
CA THR A 166 3.28 9.78 -22.08
C THR A 166 2.87 9.63 -23.55
N LYS A 167 2.72 10.72 -24.29
CA LYS A 167 2.40 10.66 -25.74
C LYS A 167 3.64 10.20 -26.51
N PRO A 168 3.59 9.10 -27.29
CA PRO A 168 4.68 8.69 -28.17
C PRO A 168 4.99 9.77 -29.21
N GLU A 169 6.27 10.02 -29.48
CA GLU A 169 6.72 11.05 -30.42
C GLU A 169 6.27 10.76 -31.87
N GLU A 170 6.09 9.49 -32.21
CA GLU A 170 5.65 9.02 -33.53
C GLU A 170 4.17 9.30 -33.81
N LEU A 171 3.35 9.60 -32.79
CA LEU A 171 1.93 9.89 -32.93
C LEU A 171 1.66 11.36 -33.33
N ASN A 172 2.05 11.68 -34.56
CA ASN A 172 1.65 12.88 -35.29
C ASN A 172 0.16 12.86 -35.64
N CYS A 173 -0.68 13.17 -34.65
CA CYS A 173 -2.12 13.37 -34.84
C CYS A 173 -2.72 14.36 -33.83
N ASP A 174 -3.73 15.10 -34.28
CA ASP A 174 -4.55 16.05 -33.51
C ASP A 174 -5.48 15.39 -32.48
N GLN A 175 -5.30 14.09 -32.20
CA GLN A 175 -6.11 13.39 -31.21
C GLN A 175 -5.85 13.93 -29.81
N LYS A 176 -6.94 14.26 -29.10
CA LYS A 176 -6.89 14.58 -27.67
C LYS A 176 -6.31 13.39 -26.89
N TRP A 177 -5.36 13.72 -26.02
CA TRP A 177 -4.64 12.77 -25.18
C TRP A 177 -5.17 12.77 -23.74
N PHE A 178 -4.67 11.87 -22.90
CA PHE A 178 -4.98 11.84 -21.48
C PHE A 178 -4.50 13.11 -20.77
N THR A 179 -5.44 13.89 -20.25
CA THR A 179 -5.17 15.09 -19.46
C THR A 179 -5.22 14.78 -17.97
N ILE A 180 -4.06 14.87 -17.30
CA ILE A 180 -3.87 14.45 -15.90
C ILE A 180 -3.48 15.65 -15.02
N MET A 181 -4.40 16.08 -14.15
CA MET A 181 -4.19 17.15 -13.18
C MET A 181 -3.89 16.63 -11.78
N ALA A 182 -2.95 17.26 -11.09
CA ALA A 182 -2.64 17.00 -9.69
C ALA A 182 -3.10 18.17 -8.82
N LEU A 183 -4.20 17.99 -8.09
CA LEU A 183 -4.81 18.97 -7.20
C LEU A 183 -4.38 18.67 -5.75
N LEU A 184 -3.14 19.03 -5.43
CA LEU A 184 -2.49 18.68 -4.17
C LEU A 184 -2.30 19.91 -3.27
N ASP A 185 -2.33 19.68 -1.96
CA ASP A 185 -2.18 20.73 -0.94
C ASP A 185 -0.86 21.51 -1.10
N GLY A 186 -0.87 22.79 -0.72
CA GLY A 186 0.25 23.72 -0.95
C GLY A 186 0.42 24.18 -2.41
N GLY A 187 -0.37 23.68 -3.36
CA GLY A 187 -0.41 24.16 -4.75
C GLY A 187 -1.12 25.51 -4.92
N SER A 188 -0.81 26.23 -6.00
CA SER A 188 -1.50 27.49 -6.33
C SER A 188 -2.92 27.21 -6.86
N LEU A 189 -3.90 27.26 -5.96
CA LEU A 189 -5.31 27.02 -6.26
C LEU A 189 -5.80 27.87 -7.43
N ARG A 190 -5.47 29.17 -7.49
CA ARG A 190 -5.87 30.06 -8.60
C ARG A 190 -5.41 29.54 -9.97
N ARG A 191 -4.22 28.94 -10.08
CA ARG A 191 -3.72 28.36 -11.33
C ARG A 191 -4.55 27.14 -11.75
N HIS A 192 -4.89 26.29 -10.78
CA HIS A 192 -5.79 25.16 -11.01
C HIS A 192 -7.21 25.60 -11.37
N GLU A 193 -7.76 26.64 -10.73
CA GLU A 193 -9.06 27.23 -11.07
C GLU A 193 -9.10 27.70 -12.54
N SER A 194 -8.05 28.39 -13.01
CA SER A 194 -7.95 28.81 -14.42
C SER A 194 -7.84 27.62 -15.39
N TRP A 195 -7.05 26.60 -15.07
CA TRP A 195 -6.91 25.41 -15.91
C TRP A 195 -8.22 24.60 -16.00
N LEU A 196 -8.90 24.38 -14.86
CA LEU A 196 -10.19 23.69 -14.81
C LEU A 196 -11.27 24.39 -15.63
N LYS A 197 -11.25 25.73 -15.68
CA LYS A 197 -12.18 26.54 -16.48
C LYS A 197 -11.86 26.57 -17.97
N ALA A 198 -10.58 26.46 -18.35
CA ALA A 198 -10.15 26.48 -19.74
C ALA A 198 -10.38 25.12 -20.42
N GLU A 199 -9.87 24.04 -19.83
CA GLU A 199 -10.13 22.67 -20.30
C GLU A 199 -10.13 21.69 -19.12
N PRO A 200 -11.29 21.11 -18.74
CA PRO A 200 -11.35 20.15 -17.65
C PRO A 200 -10.52 18.88 -17.96
N PRO A 201 -9.66 18.43 -17.02
CA PRO A 201 -8.84 17.23 -17.20
C PRO A 201 -9.71 15.97 -17.13
N THR A 202 -9.31 14.94 -17.86
CA THR A 202 -9.95 13.61 -17.82
C THR A 202 -9.72 12.88 -16.50
N ILE A 203 -8.52 13.02 -15.92
CA ILE A 203 -8.08 12.36 -14.69
C ILE A 203 -7.60 13.42 -13.69
N VAL A 204 -8.10 13.35 -12.45
CA VAL A 204 -7.64 14.18 -11.33
C VAL A 204 -7.06 13.29 -10.23
N ILE A 205 -5.85 13.59 -9.78
CA ILE A 205 -5.27 13.07 -8.53
C ILE A 205 -5.32 14.20 -7.51
N ALA A 206 -5.97 14.01 -6.36
CA ALA A 206 -6.17 15.08 -5.39
C ALA A 206 -5.95 14.66 -3.94
N THR A 207 -5.38 15.57 -3.15
CA THR A 207 -5.51 15.52 -1.69
C THR A 207 -6.92 15.91 -1.29
N LEU A 208 -7.44 15.27 -0.25
CA LEU A 208 -8.82 15.46 0.19
C LEU A 208 -9.13 16.93 0.56
N GLY A 209 -8.18 17.66 1.16
CA GLY A 209 -8.33 19.07 1.50
C GLY A 209 -8.56 19.97 0.27
N SER A 210 -7.60 19.99 -0.65
CA SER A 210 -7.69 20.75 -1.91
C SER A 210 -8.90 20.35 -2.76
N LEU A 211 -9.26 19.06 -2.79
CA LEU A 211 -10.46 18.57 -3.46
C LEU A 211 -11.74 19.15 -2.86
N THR A 212 -11.94 19.02 -1.55
CA THR A 212 -13.13 19.56 -0.86
C THR A 212 -13.26 21.06 -1.09
N GLN A 213 -12.16 21.81 -1.02
CA GLN A 213 -12.17 23.26 -1.27
C GLN A 213 -12.61 23.63 -2.70
N MET A 214 -12.20 22.87 -3.72
CA MET A 214 -12.62 23.11 -5.12
C MET A 214 -14.09 22.74 -5.38
N LEU A 215 -14.59 21.71 -4.70
CA LEU A 215 -15.99 21.29 -4.74
C LEU A 215 -16.91 22.29 -4.00
N GLU A 216 -16.50 22.79 -2.84
CA GLU A 216 -17.23 23.78 -2.04
C GLU A 216 -17.30 25.16 -2.72
N ARG A 217 -16.30 25.51 -3.53
CA ARG A 217 -16.30 26.71 -4.37
C ARG A 217 -17.02 26.54 -5.71
N HIS A 218 -17.56 25.36 -6.00
CA HIS A 218 -18.17 25.00 -7.29
C HIS A 218 -17.27 25.23 -8.52
N VAL A 219 -15.95 25.22 -8.34
CA VAL A 219 -14.98 25.30 -9.45
C VAL A 219 -14.88 23.96 -10.16
N LEU A 220 -14.98 22.88 -9.41
CA LEU A 220 -14.85 21.51 -9.87
C LEU A 220 -16.20 20.79 -9.77
N THR A 221 -16.58 20.04 -10.80
CA THR A 221 -17.78 19.19 -10.80
C THR A 221 -17.41 17.74 -11.16
N LEU A 222 -18.15 16.78 -10.60
CA LEU A 222 -17.89 15.34 -10.75
C LEU A 222 -18.98 14.62 -11.56
N ASN A 223 -19.79 15.36 -12.33
CA ASN A 223 -20.98 14.84 -13.01
C ASN A 223 -20.67 13.78 -14.09
N ALA A 224 -19.46 13.76 -14.63
CA ALA A 224 -18.98 12.77 -15.61
C ALA A 224 -18.08 11.68 -14.99
N MET A 225 -17.84 11.75 -13.67
CA MET A 225 -16.92 10.86 -12.96
C MET A 225 -17.55 9.48 -12.79
N HIS A 226 -16.95 8.48 -13.42
CA HIS A 226 -17.42 7.09 -13.39
C HIS A 226 -16.38 6.12 -12.81
N VAL A 227 -15.15 6.58 -12.48
CA VAL A 227 -14.19 5.85 -11.63
C VAL A 227 -13.74 6.73 -10.47
N LEU A 228 -13.89 6.22 -9.24
CA LEU A 228 -13.38 6.85 -8.02
C LEU A 228 -12.43 5.88 -7.33
N VAL A 229 -11.18 6.30 -7.13
CA VAL A 229 -10.19 5.59 -6.31
C VAL A 229 -9.97 6.37 -5.01
N VAL A 230 -9.87 5.67 -3.89
CA VAL A 230 -9.43 6.24 -2.61
C VAL A 230 -8.28 5.38 -2.10
N ASP A 231 -7.06 5.91 -2.09
CA ASP A 231 -5.83 5.19 -1.73
C ASP A 231 -5.37 5.50 -0.29
N GLU A 232 -4.60 4.60 0.32
CA GLU A 232 -4.23 4.62 1.75
C GLU A 232 -5.44 4.98 2.68
N VAL A 233 -6.55 4.25 2.52
CA VAL A 233 -7.79 4.46 3.30
C VAL A 233 -7.55 4.36 4.82
N ASP A 234 -6.69 3.43 5.26
CA ASP A 234 -6.29 3.30 6.67
C ASP A 234 -5.78 4.63 7.27
N PHE A 235 -5.02 5.41 6.50
CA PHE A 235 -4.56 6.73 6.93
C PHE A 235 -5.70 7.74 7.04
N MET A 236 -6.60 7.80 6.04
CA MET A 236 -7.73 8.73 6.07
C MET A 236 -8.65 8.49 7.27
N PHE A 237 -8.75 7.25 7.76
CA PHE A 237 -9.57 6.90 8.93
C PHE A 237 -8.91 7.23 10.28
N ASN A 238 -7.62 7.59 10.32
CA ASN A 238 -6.96 8.03 11.56
C ASN A 238 -7.33 9.48 11.99
N SER A 239 -7.95 10.27 11.11
CA SER A 239 -8.30 11.68 11.38
C SER A 239 -9.79 11.92 11.18
N SER A 240 -10.48 12.42 12.21
CA SER A 240 -11.92 12.74 12.16
C SER A 240 -12.26 13.76 11.06
N LYS A 241 -11.35 14.72 10.79
CA LYS A 241 -11.46 15.69 9.70
C LYS A 241 -11.43 15.00 8.33
N HIS A 242 -10.49 14.07 8.13
CA HIS A 242 -10.40 13.29 6.89
C HIS A 242 -11.61 12.38 6.70
N VAL A 243 -12.04 11.65 7.74
CA VAL A 243 -13.27 10.83 7.71
C VAL A 243 -14.49 11.67 7.31
N THR A 244 -14.66 12.86 7.89
CA THR A 244 -15.81 13.72 7.61
C THR A 244 -15.81 14.22 6.15
N ALA A 245 -14.67 14.71 5.66
CA ALA A 245 -14.53 15.16 4.28
C ALA A 245 -14.69 14.01 3.27
N LEU A 246 -14.15 12.82 3.57
CA LEU A 246 -14.27 11.64 2.72
C LEU A 246 -15.71 11.14 2.64
N ARG A 247 -16.45 11.13 3.76
CA ARG A 247 -17.89 10.81 3.76
C ARG A 247 -18.67 11.80 2.90
N LYS A 248 -18.44 13.11 3.07
CA LYS A 248 -19.05 14.17 2.25
C LYS A 248 -18.77 13.99 0.75
N LEU A 249 -17.55 13.61 0.37
CA LEU A 249 -17.21 13.25 -1.01
C LEU A 249 -18.02 12.05 -1.52
N LEU A 250 -18.04 10.95 -0.76
CA LEU A 250 -18.63 9.68 -1.14
C LEU A 250 -20.17 9.69 -1.20
N THR A 251 -20.83 10.57 -0.44
CA THR A 251 -22.30 10.63 -0.32
C THR A 251 -22.96 11.89 -0.87
N SER A 252 -22.28 13.04 -0.84
CA SER A 252 -22.88 14.35 -1.19
C SER A 252 -22.38 14.90 -2.53
N TYR A 253 -21.09 14.72 -2.84
CA TYR A 253 -20.51 15.20 -4.11
C TYR A 253 -20.52 14.16 -5.24
N SER A 254 -20.86 12.91 -4.95
CA SER A 254 -20.87 11.83 -5.94
C SER A 254 -21.82 10.70 -5.50
N SER A 255 -22.56 10.10 -6.44
CA SER A 255 -23.41 8.91 -6.16
C SER A 255 -22.73 7.62 -6.61
N SER A 256 -22.81 6.56 -5.79
CA SER A 256 -22.20 5.25 -6.06
C SER A 256 -22.91 4.47 -7.17
N THR A 257 -24.17 4.83 -7.51
CA THR A 257 -24.92 4.23 -8.62
C THR A 257 -24.24 4.44 -9.99
N TYR A 258 -23.59 5.59 -10.19
CA TYR A 258 -23.08 6.03 -11.51
C TYR A 258 -21.57 5.88 -11.69
N ARG A 259 -20.87 5.30 -10.70
CA ARG A 259 -19.40 5.13 -10.71
C ARG A 259 -19.00 3.73 -10.28
N GLN A 260 -17.77 3.34 -10.57
CA GLN A 260 -17.05 2.30 -9.84
C GLN A 260 -16.30 2.94 -8.68
N THR A 261 -16.44 2.41 -7.47
CA THR A 261 -15.63 2.81 -6.30
C THR A 261 -14.56 1.77 -6.02
N ILE A 262 -13.29 2.19 -5.95
CA ILE A 262 -12.12 1.36 -5.64
C ILE A 262 -11.44 1.91 -4.38
N PHE A 263 -11.47 1.16 -3.29
CA PHE A 263 -10.72 1.46 -2.08
C PHE A 263 -9.39 0.70 -2.09
N ALA A 264 -8.26 1.38 -1.96
CA ALA A 264 -6.94 0.76 -1.86
C ALA A 264 -6.31 1.05 -0.50
N SER A 265 -5.81 0.00 0.17
CA SER A 265 -5.21 0.15 1.50
C SER A 265 -4.16 -0.93 1.75
N ALA A 266 -3.25 -0.70 2.71
CA ALA A 266 -2.37 -1.76 3.19
C ALA A 266 -3.05 -2.57 4.31
N THR A 267 -3.80 -1.87 5.15
CA THR A 267 -4.60 -2.45 6.23
C THR A 267 -6.06 -2.00 6.11
N ILE A 268 -7.01 -2.78 6.63
CA ILE A 268 -8.40 -2.33 6.80
C ILE A 268 -8.68 -2.20 8.30
N PRO A 269 -8.95 -0.98 8.80
CA PRO A 269 -9.43 -0.80 10.16
C PRO A 269 -10.69 -1.64 10.40
N GLN A 270 -10.64 -2.53 11.38
CA GLN A 270 -11.75 -3.42 11.77
C GLN A 270 -12.25 -4.38 10.68
N HIS A 271 -11.41 -4.75 9.69
CA HIS A 271 -11.46 -5.81 8.65
C HIS A 271 -12.80 -6.33 8.06
N ARG A 272 -13.86 -6.52 8.86
CA ARG A 272 -15.23 -6.85 8.43
C ARG A 272 -16.17 -5.64 8.44
N ARG A 273 -15.94 -4.65 9.32
CA ARG A 273 -16.85 -3.51 9.47
C ARG A 273 -16.74 -2.51 8.32
N PHE A 274 -15.53 -2.24 7.81
CA PHE A 274 -15.35 -1.27 6.72
C PHE A 274 -16.17 -1.61 5.46
N LEU A 275 -16.19 -2.88 5.04
CA LEU A 275 -17.01 -3.33 3.90
C LEU A 275 -18.50 -3.15 4.15
N TYR A 276 -18.97 -3.55 5.33
CA TYR A 276 -20.34 -3.37 5.76
C TYR A 276 -20.74 -1.88 5.78
N ASP A 277 -19.92 -1.04 6.40
CA ASP A 277 -20.12 0.40 6.45
C ASP A 277 -20.08 1.02 5.03
N ALA A 278 -19.19 0.58 4.13
CA ALA A 278 -19.12 1.06 2.76
C ALA A 278 -20.40 0.78 1.95
N VAL A 279 -21.01 -0.40 2.12
CA VAL A 279 -22.30 -0.73 1.49
C VAL A 279 -23.45 0.03 2.16
N GLN A 280 -23.54 0.00 3.50
CA GLN A 280 -24.64 0.63 4.26
C GLN A 280 -24.68 2.15 4.11
N GLN A 281 -23.51 2.79 4.06
CA GLN A 281 -23.36 4.23 3.86
C GLN A 281 -23.37 4.62 2.37
N LYS A 282 -23.64 3.65 1.46
CA LYS A 282 -23.73 3.83 0.00
C LYS A 282 -22.45 4.39 -0.64
N TRP A 283 -21.28 4.12 -0.06
CA TRP A 283 -19.99 4.46 -0.66
C TRP A 283 -19.68 3.56 -1.87
N THR A 284 -20.12 2.30 -1.79
CA THR A 284 -20.07 1.28 -2.85
C THR A 284 -21.45 0.70 -3.15
N LYS A 285 -21.56 0.00 -4.28
CA LYS A 285 -22.65 -0.92 -4.62
C LYS A 285 -22.65 -2.14 -3.68
N ALA A 286 -23.77 -2.87 -3.62
CA ALA A 286 -23.93 -4.03 -2.76
C ALA A 286 -22.99 -5.21 -3.11
N GLY A 287 -22.70 -5.41 -4.39
CA GLY A 287 -21.77 -6.44 -4.89
C GLY A 287 -20.29 -6.03 -4.85
N VAL A 288 -19.86 -5.30 -3.82
CA VAL A 288 -18.45 -4.90 -3.66
C VAL A 288 -17.58 -6.13 -3.38
N VAL A 289 -16.48 -6.28 -4.13
CA VAL A 289 -15.57 -7.42 -3.99
C VAL A 289 -14.38 -7.04 -3.12
N HIS A 290 -14.10 -7.83 -2.08
CA HIS A 290 -12.90 -7.67 -1.25
C HIS A 290 -11.79 -8.58 -1.75
N ILE A 291 -10.72 -7.98 -2.26
CA ILE A 291 -9.50 -8.69 -2.64
C ILE A 291 -8.49 -8.48 -1.52
N TYR A 292 -8.23 -9.56 -0.77
CA TYR A 292 -7.29 -9.56 0.33
C TYR A 292 -6.18 -10.57 0.07
N LEU A 293 -4.95 -10.07 -0.05
CA LEU A 293 -3.79 -10.90 -0.31
C LEU A 293 -2.80 -10.95 0.86
N ASN A 294 -2.17 -12.10 0.97
CA ASN A 294 -1.18 -12.48 1.98
C ASN A 294 -1.62 -12.26 3.44
N PRO A 295 -2.72 -12.88 3.91
CA PRO A 295 -3.05 -12.91 5.34
C PRO A 295 -1.99 -13.61 6.21
N VAL A 296 -1.13 -14.44 5.62
CA VAL A 296 -0.15 -15.28 6.35
C VAL A 296 1.26 -14.67 6.38
N MET A 297 1.62 -13.86 5.38
CA MET A 297 2.94 -13.21 5.27
C MET A 297 2.76 -11.77 4.74
N PRO A 298 2.42 -10.80 5.60
CA PRO A 298 2.10 -9.43 5.20
C PRO A 298 3.33 -8.59 4.81
N MET A 299 4.53 -9.18 4.77
CA MET A 299 5.82 -8.49 4.60
C MET A 299 6.73 -9.26 3.62
N SER A 300 7.77 -8.59 3.10
CA SER A 300 8.75 -9.18 2.18
C SER A 300 9.61 -10.25 2.86
N SER A 301 9.91 -11.34 2.15
CA SER A 301 10.82 -12.40 2.62
C SER A 301 12.27 -11.94 2.82
N CYS A 302 12.67 -10.83 2.21
CA CYS A 302 14.00 -10.23 2.36
C CYS A 302 14.09 -9.24 3.55
N LEU A 303 13.00 -9.08 4.30
CA LEU A 303 12.94 -8.22 5.48
C LEU A 303 13.24 -9.03 6.75
N HIS A 304 14.32 -8.66 7.42
CA HIS A 304 14.69 -9.22 8.72
C HIS A 304 14.22 -8.29 9.84
N HIS A 305 13.49 -8.85 10.80
CA HIS A 305 12.98 -8.12 11.94
C HIS A 305 13.90 -8.32 13.13
N ARG A 306 14.34 -7.23 13.76
CA ARG A 306 15.26 -7.24 14.90
C ARG A 306 14.73 -6.36 16.02
N PHE A 307 15.16 -6.60 17.25
CA PHE A 307 14.90 -5.68 18.36
C PHE A 307 16.05 -5.63 19.35
N LEU A 308 16.19 -4.50 20.03
CA LEU A 308 17.17 -4.26 21.08
C LEU A 308 16.44 -3.77 22.34
N VAL A 309 16.76 -4.39 23.48
CA VAL A 309 16.19 -4.01 24.78
C VAL A 309 17.17 -3.09 25.51
N CYS A 310 16.72 -1.88 25.88
CA CYS A 310 17.50 -0.92 26.68
C CYS A 310 16.59 -0.09 27.60
N SER A 311 17.16 0.65 28.55
CA SER A 311 16.39 1.64 29.31
C SER A 311 16.08 2.88 28.46
N LYS A 312 15.16 3.74 28.94
CA LYS A 312 14.78 4.97 28.21
C LYS A 312 15.96 5.94 28.01
N GLY A 313 16.87 6.01 28.98
CA GLY A 313 18.03 6.91 28.91
C GLY A 313 19.07 6.46 27.88
N GLU A 314 19.18 5.14 27.67
CA GLU A 314 20.17 4.53 26.78
C GLU A 314 19.74 4.51 25.31
N ARG A 315 18.49 4.88 24.97
CA ARG A 315 17.96 4.77 23.59
C ARG A 315 18.81 5.53 22.55
N TYR A 316 19.41 6.65 22.92
CA TYR A 316 20.29 7.44 22.03
C TYR A 316 21.58 6.66 21.71
N GLU A 317 22.28 6.16 22.73
CA GLU A 317 23.48 5.34 22.57
C GLU A 317 23.19 4.00 21.88
N ALA A 318 22.04 3.40 22.18
CA ALA A 318 21.56 2.19 21.51
C ALA A 318 21.35 2.41 20.00
N LEU A 319 20.73 3.53 19.60
CA LEU A 319 20.62 3.89 18.18
C LEU A 319 21.99 4.18 17.55
N LEU A 320 22.87 4.88 18.26
CA LEU A 320 24.21 5.20 17.77
C LEU A 320 25.06 3.95 17.54
N SER A 321 25.01 2.99 18.47
CA SER A 321 25.66 1.68 18.37
C SER A 321 25.12 0.88 17.19
N LEU A 322 23.79 0.81 17.03
CA LEU A 322 23.16 0.15 15.87
C LEU A 322 23.59 0.78 14.54
N LEU A 323 23.54 2.11 14.42
CA LEU A 323 23.95 2.82 13.20
C LEU A 323 25.43 2.65 12.85
N LYS A 324 26.31 2.51 13.85
CA LYS A 324 27.74 2.21 13.68
C LYS A 324 28.02 0.74 13.35
N SER A 325 27.17 -0.18 13.80
CA SER A 325 27.32 -1.63 13.57
C SER A 325 26.73 -2.09 12.24
N ASP A 326 25.59 -1.52 11.85
CA ASP A 326 24.89 -1.85 10.60
C ASP A 326 25.43 -1.06 9.38
N GLU A 327 26.21 0.00 9.61
CA GLU A 327 26.74 0.97 8.61
C GLU A 327 25.81 1.22 7.39
N PRO A 328 24.53 1.60 7.60
CA PRO A 328 23.54 1.48 6.56
C PRO A 328 23.62 2.66 5.58
N HIS A 329 23.84 2.37 4.29
CA HIS A 329 23.88 3.39 3.22
C HIS A 329 22.64 4.31 3.18
N SER A 330 21.47 3.82 3.60
CA SER A 330 20.21 4.56 3.51
C SER A 330 19.20 4.03 4.54
N ALA A 331 18.83 4.90 5.48
CA ALA A 331 18.02 4.50 6.63
C ALA A 331 16.94 5.53 7.00
N ILE A 332 15.86 5.03 7.62
CA ILE A 332 14.80 5.85 8.22
C ILE A 332 14.68 5.52 9.72
N VAL A 333 14.82 6.55 10.56
CA VAL A 333 14.60 6.49 12.01
C VAL A 333 13.22 7.04 12.32
N PHE A 334 12.35 6.18 12.85
CA PHE A 334 11.00 6.55 13.26
C PHE A 334 10.93 6.93 14.73
N VAL A 335 10.46 8.16 14.97
CA VAL A 335 10.24 8.75 16.29
C VAL A 335 8.74 8.94 16.57
N GLY A 336 8.37 8.90 17.84
CA GLY A 336 6.99 9.05 18.30
C GLY A 336 6.49 10.49 18.19
N VAL A 337 5.16 10.64 18.03
CA VAL A 337 4.52 11.97 17.92
C VAL A 337 4.64 12.74 19.24
N GLN A 338 5.25 13.92 19.19
CA GLN A 338 5.47 14.80 20.34
C GLN A 338 4.23 15.60 20.71
N SER A 339 3.31 14.97 21.46
CA SER A 339 2.27 15.70 22.19
C SER A 339 2.89 16.54 23.33
N GLU A 340 2.20 17.59 23.81
CA GLU A 340 2.67 18.32 25.01
C GLU A 340 2.82 17.42 26.25
N LYS A 341 2.02 16.34 26.33
CA LYS A 341 2.16 15.32 27.37
C LYS A 341 3.45 14.50 27.20
N SER A 342 3.88 14.25 25.96
CA SER A 342 5.15 13.58 25.64
C SER A 342 6.36 14.44 26.04
N LYS A 343 6.30 15.76 25.81
CA LYS A 343 7.33 16.72 26.26
C LYS A 343 7.47 16.73 27.79
N LYS A 344 6.35 16.67 28.53
CA LYS A 344 6.33 16.56 30.01
C LYS A 344 6.74 15.18 30.54
N ALA A 345 6.71 14.14 29.71
CA ALA A 345 7.11 12.78 30.06
C ALA A 345 8.60 12.45 29.76
N GLY A 346 9.38 13.43 29.30
CA GLY A 346 10.80 13.27 28.98
C GLY A 346 11.10 12.58 27.65
N ASN A 347 10.14 12.51 26.72
CA ASN A 347 10.37 11.88 25.42
C ASN A 347 11.29 12.76 24.54
N ALA A 348 12.24 12.13 23.85
CA ALA A 348 13.23 12.76 22.97
C ALA A 348 12.61 13.66 21.89
N SER A 349 12.98 14.95 21.86
CA SER A 349 12.60 15.82 20.74
C SER A 349 13.25 15.30 19.45
N PRO A 350 12.54 15.17 18.31
CA PRO A 350 13.13 14.77 17.03
C PRO A 350 14.34 15.64 16.65
N THR A 351 14.27 16.95 16.94
CA THR A 351 15.37 17.89 16.74
C THR A 351 16.60 17.58 17.60
N HIS A 352 16.40 17.15 18.86
CA HIS A 352 17.51 16.76 19.75
C HIS A 352 18.15 15.45 19.33
N LEU A 353 17.36 14.51 18.78
CA LEU A 353 17.87 13.27 18.21
C LEU A 353 18.75 13.58 17.00
N VAL A 354 18.31 14.48 16.11
CA VAL A 354 19.12 14.92 14.96
C VAL A 354 20.42 15.58 15.42
N SER A 355 20.39 16.55 16.34
CA SER A 355 21.62 17.22 16.80
C SER A 355 22.60 16.30 17.55
N PHE A 356 22.09 15.29 18.27
CA PHE A 356 22.92 14.23 18.86
C PHE A 356 23.58 13.37 17.77
N LEU A 357 22.81 12.95 16.76
CA LEU A 357 23.34 12.12 15.68
C LEU A 357 24.35 12.90 14.80
N GLU A 358 24.09 14.17 14.50
CA GLU A 358 25.01 15.05 13.74
C GLU A 358 26.34 15.29 14.45
N SER A 359 26.35 15.31 15.79
CA SER A 359 27.58 15.43 16.58
C SER A 359 28.30 14.10 16.83
N SER A 360 27.62 12.96 16.66
CA SER A 360 28.13 11.63 17.05
C SER A 360 28.41 10.66 15.89
N LEU A 361 27.95 10.99 14.67
CA LEU A 361 28.14 10.21 13.44
C LEU A 361 28.92 10.99 12.39
N THR A 362 29.96 10.38 11.86
CA THR A 362 30.79 10.92 10.76
C THR A 362 30.51 10.25 9.40
N GLY A 363 29.71 9.18 9.36
CA GLY A 363 29.51 8.34 8.18
C GLY A 363 28.35 8.71 7.25
N PHE A 364 27.42 9.58 7.68
CA PHE A 364 26.30 10.01 6.83
C PHE A 364 26.58 11.36 6.18
N SER A 365 26.49 11.42 4.85
CA SER A 365 26.63 12.67 4.10
C SER A 365 25.56 13.72 4.44
N LYS A 366 24.37 13.28 4.88
CA LYS A 366 23.32 14.16 5.38
C LYS A 366 22.35 13.42 6.31
N ILE A 367 22.10 14.02 7.47
CA ILE A 367 20.95 13.70 8.34
C ILE A 367 19.84 14.71 7.99
N SER A 368 18.58 14.30 8.03
CA SER A 368 17.46 15.23 7.81
C SER A 368 16.24 14.85 8.63
N LEU A 369 15.51 15.88 9.04
CA LEU A 369 14.29 15.76 9.81
C LEU A 369 13.07 15.97 8.91
N LEU A 370 12.05 15.12 9.04
CA LEU A 370 10.72 15.35 8.51
C LEU A 370 9.69 15.38 9.64
N GLU A 371 9.17 16.58 9.91
CA GLU A 371 8.09 16.84 10.85
C GLU A 371 6.75 17.02 10.11
N GLU A 372 5.65 17.04 10.87
CA GLU A 372 4.28 17.05 10.33
C GLU A 372 3.81 18.47 9.96
N ASP A 373 4.35 19.47 10.64
CA ASP A 373 4.08 20.89 10.50
C ASP A 373 5.02 21.61 9.52
N MET A 374 6.02 20.90 8.97
CA MET A 374 6.87 21.42 7.90
C MET A 374 6.06 21.91 6.70
N ASN A 375 6.40 23.09 6.19
CA ASN A 375 5.84 23.59 4.94
C ASN A 375 6.09 22.61 3.80
N PHE A 376 5.04 22.27 3.04
CA PHE A 376 5.07 21.41 1.85
C PHE A 376 6.24 21.71 0.87
N ASN A 377 6.68 22.96 0.74
CA ASN A 377 7.80 23.34 -0.12
C ASN A 377 9.16 23.00 0.51
N GLN A 378 9.37 23.31 1.80
CA GLN A 378 10.59 22.95 2.54
C GLN A 378 10.76 21.42 2.63
N ARG A 379 9.65 20.73 2.90
CA ARG A 379 9.54 19.26 2.93
C ARG A 379 9.88 18.63 1.58
N ALA A 380 9.41 19.22 0.47
CA ALA A 380 9.77 18.76 -0.87
C ALA A 380 11.25 19.00 -1.21
N ALA A 381 11.81 20.17 -0.86
CA ALA A 381 13.23 20.45 -1.05
C ALA A 381 14.11 19.46 -0.28
N SER A 382 13.81 19.24 1.00
CA SER A 382 14.49 18.27 1.87
C SER A 382 14.50 16.86 1.26
N LEU A 383 13.35 16.40 0.74
CA LEU A 383 13.22 15.10 0.06
C LEU A 383 13.94 15.01 -1.30
N ILE A 384 14.19 16.13 -1.98
CA ILE A 384 14.97 16.17 -3.22
C ILE A 384 16.46 16.08 -2.89
N GLU A 385 16.93 16.90 -1.95
CA GLU A 385 18.33 16.91 -1.49
C GLU A 385 18.75 15.55 -0.92
N LEU A 386 17.90 14.92 -0.10
CA LEU A 386 18.11 13.57 0.44
C LEU A 386 18.36 12.50 -0.65
N ARG A 387 17.77 12.66 -1.83
CA ARG A 387 17.95 11.70 -2.95
C ARG A 387 19.20 11.96 -3.77
N GLN A 388 19.78 13.15 -3.69
CA GLN A 388 20.96 13.52 -4.47
C GLN A 388 22.26 13.16 -3.75
N GLY A 389 22.25 13.05 -2.41
CA GLY A 389 23.45 12.82 -1.59
C GLY A 389 24.05 11.41 -1.60
N GLY A 390 23.58 10.50 -2.46
CA GLY A 390 23.98 9.08 -2.46
C GLY A 390 23.33 8.31 -1.32
N GLY A 391 23.77 8.55 -0.09
CA GLY A 391 23.24 7.95 1.14
C GLY A 391 22.59 8.97 2.08
N TYR A 392 21.70 8.50 2.97
CA TYR A 392 20.95 9.38 3.88
C TYR A 392 20.52 8.71 5.19
N LEU A 393 20.34 9.54 6.22
CA LEU A 393 19.63 9.19 7.45
C LEU A 393 18.42 10.13 7.63
N LEU A 394 17.22 9.60 7.47
CA LEU A 394 15.97 10.35 7.61
C LEU A 394 15.34 10.10 8.98
N VAL A 395 15.20 11.12 9.82
CA VAL A 395 14.40 11.08 11.06
C VAL A 395 12.98 11.56 10.75
N ALA A 396 11.94 10.80 11.09
CA ALA A 396 10.55 11.14 10.77
C ALA A 396 9.51 10.58 11.76
N THR A 397 8.33 11.20 11.86
CA THR A 397 7.15 10.59 12.48
C THR A 397 6.39 9.69 11.48
N ASP A 398 5.48 8.85 11.98
CA ASP A 398 4.59 8.03 11.12
C ASP A 398 3.83 8.86 10.09
N ILE A 399 3.28 10.02 10.48
CA ILE A 399 2.53 10.91 9.60
C ILE A 399 3.50 11.57 8.61
N ALA A 400 4.65 12.04 9.08
CA ALA A 400 5.66 12.68 8.23
C ALA A 400 6.34 11.72 7.24
N ALA A 401 6.30 10.39 7.42
CA ALA A 401 6.79 9.42 6.44
C ALA A 401 5.70 8.86 5.48
N ARG A 402 4.42 9.20 5.69
CA ARG A 402 3.32 8.69 4.83
C ARG A 402 3.41 9.28 3.44
N GLY A 403 3.25 8.41 2.45
CA GLY A 403 3.54 8.75 1.06
C GLY A 403 5.00 9.09 0.75
N VAL A 404 5.98 8.88 1.65
CA VAL A 404 7.41 9.02 1.27
C VAL A 404 7.87 7.77 0.51
N ASP A 405 8.54 7.97 -0.62
CA ASP A 405 9.15 6.92 -1.43
C ASP A 405 10.64 7.20 -1.61
N LEU A 406 11.43 6.29 -1.04
CA LEU A 406 12.88 6.33 -0.94
C LEU A 406 13.35 4.86 -1.15
N PRO A 407 13.39 4.38 -2.41
CA PRO A 407 13.49 2.95 -2.71
C PRO A 407 14.81 2.32 -2.25
N GLU A 408 15.86 3.12 -2.09
CA GLU A 408 17.18 2.72 -1.59
C GLU A 408 17.20 2.48 -0.06
N THR A 409 16.11 2.71 0.68
CA THR A 409 16.07 2.47 2.13
C THR A 409 16.31 1.00 2.42
N THR A 410 17.42 0.64 3.08
CA THR A 410 17.74 -0.72 3.50
C THR A 410 17.43 -0.97 4.98
N HIS A 411 17.43 0.09 5.81
CA HIS A 411 17.26 -0.02 7.26
C HIS A 411 16.14 0.88 7.79
N ILE A 412 15.31 0.31 8.65
CA ILE A 412 14.27 1.01 9.41
C ILE A 412 14.59 0.85 10.89
N TYR A 413 14.74 1.96 11.61
CA TYR A 413 14.93 1.98 13.05
C TYR A 413 13.67 2.53 13.73
N ASN A 414 12.97 1.72 14.51
CA ASN A 414 11.93 2.24 15.40
C ASN A 414 12.61 2.71 16.69
N PHE A 415 12.95 4.01 16.77
CA PHE A 415 13.47 4.62 18.01
C PHE A 415 12.40 4.68 19.09
N ASP A 416 11.16 4.94 18.67
CA ASP A 416 9.96 4.67 19.44
C ASP A 416 9.18 3.53 18.79
N LEU A 417 8.77 2.53 19.57
CA LEU A 417 7.91 1.45 19.09
C LEU A 417 6.57 2.05 18.57
N PRO A 418 6.09 1.65 17.37
CA PRO A 418 4.81 2.14 16.85
C PRO A 418 3.63 1.75 17.75
N LYS A 419 2.56 2.53 17.68
CA LYS A 419 1.34 2.37 18.50
C LYS A 419 0.54 1.08 18.26
N ASP A 420 0.63 0.52 17.05
CA ASP A 420 -0.13 -0.64 16.61
C ASP A 420 0.60 -1.41 15.49
N ALA A 421 0.17 -2.65 15.25
CA ALA A 421 0.75 -3.54 14.24
C ALA A 421 0.64 -2.96 12.83
N ALA A 422 -0.47 -2.28 12.50
CA ALA A 422 -0.62 -1.61 11.22
C ALA A 422 0.49 -0.57 11.00
N SER A 423 0.75 0.29 11.98
CA SER A 423 1.83 1.27 11.93
C SER A 423 3.20 0.60 11.81
N TYR A 424 3.46 -0.50 12.54
CA TYR A 424 4.68 -1.29 12.35
C TYR A 424 4.86 -1.75 10.89
N LEU A 425 3.82 -2.35 10.31
CA LEU A 425 3.79 -2.79 8.92
C LEU A 425 4.02 -1.64 7.93
N HIS A 426 3.46 -0.46 8.18
CA HIS A 426 3.66 0.73 7.33
C HIS A 426 5.08 1.31 7.40
N ARG A 427 5.76 1.20 8.55
CA ARG A 427 7.17 1.59 8.73
C ARG A 427 8.10 0.58 8.06
N ALA A 428 7.91 -0.71 8.35
CA ALA A 428 8.60 -1.84 7.72
C ALA A 428 8.50 -1.77 6.18
N GLY A 429 7.30 -1.51 5.64
CA GLY A 429 7.05 -1.33 4.21
C GLY A 429 7.63 -0.05 3.57
N ARG A 430 8.54 0.67 4.24
CA ARG A 430 9.39 1.72 3.63
C ARG A 430 10.70 1.17 3.08
N THR A 431 11.19 0.03 3.60
CA THR A 431 12.30 -0.73 3.01
C THR A 431 11.79 -1.85 2.08
N CYS A 432 12.68 -2.71 1.56
CA CYS A 432 12.39 -3.73 0.53
C CYS A 432 11.68 -3.20 -0.74
N ARG A 433 11.97 -1.96 -1.14
CA ARG A 433 11.29 -1.29 -2.26
C ARG A 433 12.04 -1.32 -3.59
N LYS A 434 13.33 -1.63 -3.56
CA LYS A 434 14.17 -1.80 -4.76
C LYS A 434 13.87 -3.16 -5.39
N PRO A 435 13.39 -3.23 -6.65
CA PRO A 435 13.13 -4.50 -7.32
C PRO A 435 14.45 -5.25 -7.57
N PHE A 436 14.41 -6.59 -7.53
CA PHE A 436 15.58 -7.50 -7.70
C PHE A 436 16.79 -7.21 -6.78
N SER A 437 16.57 -6.55 -5.65
CA SER A 437 17.60 -6.34 -4.65
C SER A 437 17.65 -7.52 -3.69
N ASP A 438 18.64 -8.39 -3.85
CA ASP A 438 18.96 -9.45 -2.87
C ASP A 438 19.56 -8.91 -1.56
N ASN A 439 19.79 -7.59 -1.47
CA ASN A 439 20.25 -6.94 -0.25
C ASN A 439 19.26 -7.19 0.89
N LYS A 440 19.76 -7.80 1.96
CA LYS A 440 19.04 -7.94 3.24
C LYS A 440 18.62 -6.55 3.72
N CYS A 441 17.34 -6.43 4.03
CA CYS A 441 16.76 -5.23 4.60
C CYS A 441 16.38 -5.50 6.06
N TYR A 442 16.45 -4.48 6.91
CA TYR A 442 16.26 -4.65 8.35
C TYR A 442 15.24 -3.69 8.93
N ALA A 443 14.37 -4.20 9.81
CA ALA A 443 13.47 -3.42 10.65
C ALA A 443 13.82 -3.66 12.13
N THR A 444 14.63 -2.78 12.71
CA THR A 444 15.15 -2.88 14.06
C THR A 444 14.35 -2.01 15.02
N SER A 445 13.79 -2.57 16.09
CA SER A 445 13.05 -1.83 17.12
C SER A 445 13.84 -1.65 18.40
N ILE A 446 14.02 -0.41 18.84
CA ILE A 446 14.57 -0.09 20.16
C ILE A 446 13.41 -0.08 21.15
N ILE A 447 13.43 -0.99 22.12
CA ILE A 447 12.34 -1.19 23.09
C ILE A 447 12.85 -1.15 24.52
N THR A 448 11.99 -0.74 25.43
CA THR A 448 12.17 -0.97 26.87
C THR A 448 11.66 -2.36 27.25
N PRO A 449 12.07 -2.91 28.41
CA PRO A 449 11.53 -4.19 28.91
C PRO A 449 10.00 -4.20 28.99
N GLY A 450 9.39 -3.06 29.32
CA GLY A 450 7.94 -2.90 29.36
C GLY A 450 7.25 -2.86 27.99
N GLU A 451 7.98 -2.65 26.89
CA GLU A 451 7.42 -2.64 25.53
C GLU A 451 7.53 -4.02 24.84
N GLN A 452 8.24 -4.98 25.41
CA GLN A 452 8.46 -6.30 24.80
C GLN A 452 7.15 -7.09 24.59
N PHE A 453 6.16 -6.93 25.47
CA PHE A 453 4.84 -7.55 25.27
C PHE A 453 4.07 -6.94 24.08
N VAL A 454 4.30 -5.66 23.78
CA VAL A 454 3.69 -4.95 22.66
C VAL A 454 4.31 -5.43 21.34
N LEU A 455 5.64 -5.57 21.31
CA LEU A 455 6.33 -6.17 20.15
C LEU A 455 5.86 -7.61 19.90
N ARG A 456 5.76 -8.45 20.94
CA ARG A 456 5.21 -9.81 20.82
C ARG A 456 3.77 -9.84 20.29
N ARG A 457 2.95 -8.83 20.61
CA ARG A 457 1.63 -8.71 19.99
C ARG A 457 1.75 -8.47 18.49
N PHE A 458 2.69 -7.63 18.04
CA PHE A 458 2.90 -7.38 16.61
C PHE A 458 3.40 -8.63 15.88
N GLU A 459 4.34 -9.38 16.48
CA GLU A 459 4.81 -10.68 15.97
C GLU A 459 3.64 -11.64 15.70
N ASN A 460 2.71 -11.76 16.67
CA ASN A 460 1.52 -12.61 16.54
C ASN A 460 0.47 -12.06 15.56
N GLU A 461 0.27 -10.73 15.50
CA GLU A 461 -0.75 -10.09 14.65
C GLU A 461 -0.33 -10.03 13.17
N LEU A 462 0.98 -9.98 12.91
CA LEU A 462 1.58 -9.90 11.57
C LEU A 462 2.36 -11.17 11.16
N MET A 463 2.35 -12.22 11.98
CA MET A 463 2.96 -13.53 11.70
C MET A 463 4.46 -13.45 11.31
N PHE A 464 5.26 -12.70 12.08
CA PHE A 464 6.71 -12.61 11.91
C PHE A 464 7.47 -12.91 13.21
N THR A 465 8.76 -13.21 13.08
CA THR A 465 9.69 -13.45 14.20
C THR A 465 10.73 -12.35 14.26
N CYS A 466 10.98 -11.80 15.45
CA CYS A 466 11.93 -10.74 15.69
C CYS A 466 13.18 -11.27 16.41
N GLU A 467 14.37 -11.04 15.85
CA GLU A 467 15.65 -11.44 16.45
C GLU A 467 16.08 -10.45 17.55
N GLN A 468 16.47 -10.96 18.72
CA GLN A 468 16.99 -10.11 19.79
C GLN A 468 18.49 -9.81 19.57
N LEU A 469 18.82 -8.54 19.42
CA LEU A 469 20.19 -8.04 19.46
C LEU A 469 20.65 -7.83 20.91
N LEU A 470 21.93 -8.07 21.15
CA LEU A 470 22.63 -7.77 22.39
C LEU A 470 23.61 -6.61 22.11
N LEU A 471 23.61 -5.59 22.95
CA LEU A 471 24.69 -4.61 22.96
C LEU A 471 25.94 -5.29 23.53
N HIS A 472 26.95 -5.49 22.68
CA HIS A 472 28.29 -5.77 23.15
C HIS A 472 28.90 -4.46 23.66
N SER A 473 29.17 -4.44 24.97
CA SER A 473 29.76 -3.34 25.73
C SER A 473 31.23 -3.12 25.41
#